data_AF-A0A8J3PH55-F1
#
_entry.id   AF-A0A8J3PH55-F1
#
_cell.length_a   1.000
_cell.length_b   1.000
_cell.length_c   1.000
_cell.angle_alpha   90.00
_cell.angle_beta   90.00
_cell.angle_gamma   90.00
#
_symmetry.space_group_name_H-M   'P 1'
#
loop_
_entity.id
_entity.type
_entity.pdbx_description
1 polymer ?
#
loop_
_entity_poly.entity_id
_entity_poly.type
_entity_poly.pdbx_seq_one_letter_code
_entity_poly.pdbx_strand_id
1 'polypeptide(L)'
;MADWESPLSWDARVAMTAVTELAATGRTEIPVYDISLSARIGTRPFLLDGAPLFIAEGIFAAELVQACQQAGVLADALALHRPRTVTFARRLVRDLAEHRKPPMVLVRRGLRLWREDASVLGRQCELGCRPTTAAALQRRARLLVTAASRKPV
;
A
#
# COMPACT_ATOMS: atom_id res chain seq x y z
N MET A 1 2.20 -23.85 2.28
CA MET A 1 2.22 -22.76 1.27
C MET A 1 2.35 -21.45 2.02
N ALA A 2 3.23 -20.55 1.60
CA ALA A 2 3.44 -19.28 2.28
C ALA A 2 2.17 -18.40 2.21
N ASP A 3 1.76 -17.85 3.35
CA ASP A 3 0.64 -16.91 3.45
C ASP A 3 1.17 -15.47 3.48
N TRP A 4 1.29 -14.89 2.29
CA TRP A 4 1.73 -13.50 2.09
C TRP A 4 0.67 -12.46 2.46
N GLU A 5 -0.52 -12.90 2.89
CA GLU A 5 -1.59 -12.03 3.40
C GLU A 5 -1.54 -11.93 4.94
N SER A 6 -0.61 -12.65 5.59
CA SER A 6 -0.39 -12.59 7.04
C SER A 6 0.42 -11.35 7.46
N PRO A 7 0.03 -10.61 8.51
CA PRO A 7 0.85 -9.53 9.09
C PRO A 7 2.23 -9.98 9.59
N LEU A 8 2.47 -11.29 9.74
CA LEU A 8 3.79 -11.83 10.10
C LEU A 8 4.71 -11.99 8.88
N SER A 9 4.21 -11.78 7.66
CA SER A 9 4.99 -11.94 6.43
C SER A 9 5.70 -10.66 5.98
N TRP A 10 5.69 -9.59 6.79
CA TRP A 10 6.34 -8.33 6.47
C TRP A 10 7.06 -7.74 7.69
N ASP A 11 8.06 -6.89 7.45
CA ASP A 11 8.84 -6.24 8.51
C ASP A 11 8.40 -4.78 8.68
N ALA A 12 7.49 -4.57 9.63
CA ALA A 12 6.96 -3.24 9.97
C ALA A 12 8.06 -2.28 10.45
N ARG A 13 9.12 -2.78 11.10
CA ARG A 13 10.21 -1.93 11.60
C ARG A 13 11.03 -1.39 10.45
N VAL A 14 11.44 -2.26 9.52
CA VAL A 14 12.18 -1.85 8.31
C VAL A 14 11.35 -0.87 7.49
N ALA A 15 10.04 -1.11 7.34
CA ALA A 15 9.14 -0.19 6.65
C ALA A 15 9.06 1.18 7.33
N MET A 16 8.93 1.21 8.67
CA MET A 16 8.88 2.46 9.43
C MET A 16 10.19 3.23 9.34
N THR A 17 11.35 2.55 9.43
CA THR A 17 12.67 3.17 9.22
C THR A 17 12.73 3.87 7.87
N ALA A 18 12.37 3.16 6.78
CA ALA A 18 12.37 3.73 5.44
C ALA A 18 11.44 4.95 5.31
N VAL A 19 10.23 4.89 5.89
CA VAL A 19 9.28 6.02 5.91
C VAL A 19 9.87 7.23 6.62
N THR A 20 10.48 7.04 7.79
CA THR A 20 11.05 8.16 8.57
C THR A 20 12.31 8.75 7.93
N GLU A 21 13.20 7.92 7.39
CA GLU A 21 14.39 8.39 6.66
C GLU A 21 14.01 9.17 5.41
N LEU A 22 13.02 8.68 4.66
CA LEU A 22 12.54 9.34 3.45
C LEU A 22 11.88 10.68 3.80
N ALA A 23 11.10 10.75 4.88
CA ALA A 23 10.50 12.00 5.35
C ALA A 23 11.55 13.01 5.85
N ALA A 24 12.62 12.55 6.49
CA ALA A 24 13.65 13.43 7.06
C ALA A 24 14.69 13.90 6.02
N THR A 25 15.05 13.03 5.07
CA THR A 25 16.23 13.24 4.20
C THR A 25 15.91 13.26 2.71
N GLY A 26 14.69 12.89 2.32
CA GLY A 26 14.29 12.75 0.93
C GLY A 26 14.89 11.54 0.22
N ARG A 27 15.56 10.62 0.94
CA ARG A 27 16.12 9.39 0.39
C ARG A 27 16.11 8.23 1.37
N THR A 28 16.07 7.00 0.88
CA THR A 28 16.24 5.78 1.67
C THR A 28 16.60 4.59 0.76
N GLU A 29 16.98 3.46 1.34
CA GLU A 29 17.16 2.19 0.65
C GLU A 29 15.89 1.34 0.79
N ILE A 30 15.31 0.90 -0.34
CA ILE A 30 14.11 0.06 -0.32
C ILE A 30 14.41 -1.35 -0.82
N PRO A 31 13.76 -2.39 -0.25
CA PRO A 31 13.98 -3.76 -0.65
C PRO A 31 13.52 -4.02 -2.09
N VAL A 32 14.29 -4.86 -2.80
CA VAL A 32 13.89 -5.43 -4.10
C VAL A 32 13.49 -6.88 -3.87
N TYR A 33 12.29 -7.24 -4.29
CA TYR A 33 11.73 -8.59 -4.16
C TYR A 33 11.60 -9.24 -5.53
N ASP A 34 11.93 -10.52 -5.60
CA ASP A 34 11.63 -11.37 -6.75
C ASP A 34 10.43 -12.25 -6.41
N ILE A 35 9.36 -12.11 -7.21
CA ILE A 35 8.10 -12.82 -7.00
C ILE A 35 8.25 -14.32 -7.26
N SER A 36 9.08 -14.71 -8.23
CA SER A 36 9.31 -16.11 -8.62
C SER A 36 10.13 -16.85 -7.56
N LEU A 37 11.16 -16.18 -7.02
CA LEU A 37 11.97 -16.72 -5.93
C LEU A 37 11.30 -16.58 -4.56
N SER A 38 10.22 -15.79 -4.49
CA SER A 38 9.51 -15.52 -3.25
C SER A 38 10.43 -14.98 -2.14
N ALA A 39 11.42 -14.17 -2.54
CA ALA A 39 12.52 -13.76 -1.68
C ALA A 39 12.92 -12.29 -1.92
N ARG A 40 13.54 -11.69 -0.90
CA ARG A 40 14.28 -10.43 -1.04
C ARG A 40 15.60 -10.72 -1.74
N ILE A 41 15.88 -10.01 -2.83
CA ILE A 41 17.08 -10.21 -3.66
C ILE A 41 18.07 -9.05 -3.55
N GLY A 42 17.72 -7.98 -2.84
CA GLY A 42 18.63 -6.85 -2.60
C GLY A 42 17.93 -5.62 -2.04
N THR A 43 18.58 -4.47 -2.22
CA THR A 43 18.00 -3.13 -2.04
C THR A 43 18.31 -2.26 -3.25
N ARG A 44 17.59 -1.15 -3.35
CA ARG A 44 17.89 -0.08 -4.28
C ARG A 44 17.64 1.28 -3.62
N PRO A 45 18.35 2.34 -4.05
CA PRO A 45 18.03 3.68 -3.60
C PRO A 45 16.65 4.11 -4.08
N PHE A 46 15.98 4.90 -3.25
CA PHE A 46 14.76 5.62 -3.57
C PHE A 46 14.94 7.09 -3.16
N LEU A 47 14.69 7.99 -4.10
CA LEU A 47 14.85 9.44 -3.93
C LEU A 47 13.49 10.11 -4.17
N LEU A 48 13.19 11.15 -3.39
CA LEU A 48 12.00 11.98 -3.64
C LEU A 48 12.17 12.93 -4.83
N ASP A 49 13.40 13.18 -5.26
CA ASP A 49 13.72 14.08 -6.37
C ASP A 49 13.01 15.45 -6.26
N GLY A 50 13.02 16.01 -5.04
CA GLY A 50 12.39 17.31 -4.74
C GLY A 50 10.87 17.27 -4.55
N ALA A 51 10.24 16.10 -4.66
CA ALA A 51 8.83 15.95 -4.31
C ALA A 51 8.62 16.20 -2.81
N PRO A 52 7.64 17.05 -2.42
CA PRO A 52 7.43 17.41 -1.03
C PRO A 52 6.73 16.29 -0.22
N LEU A 53 6.21 15.26 -0.90
CA LEU A 53 5.45 14.16 -0.32
C LEU A 53 5.71 12.87 -1.11
N PHE A 54 5.54 11.73 -0.45
CA PHE A 54 5.50 10.41 -1.09
C PHE A 54 4.28 9.62 -0.66
N ILE A 55 4.00 8.54 -1.38
CA ILE A 55 2.92 7.60 -1.06
C ILE A 55 3.54 6.24 -0.76
N ALA A 56 3.38 5.77 0.49
CA ALA A 56 3.61 4.38 0.84
C ALA A 56 2.31 3.60 0.70
N GLU A 57 2.26 2.64 -0.23
CA GLU A 57 1.10 1.77 -0.43
C GLU A 57 1.41 0.30 -0.10
N GLY A 58 0.38 -0.44 0.26
CA GLY A 58 0.48 -1.87 0.56
C GLY A 58 -0.71 -2.38 1.35
N ILE A 59 -0.87 -3.71 1.40
CA ILE A 59 -1.97 -4.36 2.15
C ILE A 59 -1.84 -4.15 3.67
N PHE A 60 -0.62 -3.90 4.16
CA PHE A 60 -0.33 -3.62 5.57
C PHE A 60 -0.06 -2.14 5.86
N ALA A 61 -0.25 -1.24 4.88
CA ALA A 61 0.07 0.18 5.05
C ALA A 61 -0.67 0.83 6.24
N ALA A 62 -1.90 0.39 6.53
CA ALA A 62 -2.66 0.90 7.66
C ALA A 62 -2.02 0.57 9.02
N GLU A 63 -1.21 -0.50 9.13
CA GLU A 63 -0.51 -0.84 10.37
C GLU A 63 0.53 0.20 10.78
N LEU A 64 1.01 1.03 9.84
CA LEU A 64 1.95 2.12 10.12
C LEU A 64 1.27 3.43 10.53
N VAL A 65 -0.06 3.56 10.40
CA VAL A 65 -0.74 4.86 10.53
C VAL A 65 -0.48 5.50 11.90
N GLN A 66 -0.66 4.74 12.98
CA GLN A 66 -0.44 5.25 14.34
C GLN A 66 1.03 5.63 14.56
N ALA A 67 1.98 4.81 14.10
CA ALA A 67 3.41 5.09 14.24
C ALA A 67 3.83 6.33 13.43
N CYS A 68 3.33 6.49 12.20
CA CYS A 68 3.56 7.66 11.36
C CYS A 68 2.96 8.93 11.97
N GLN A 69 1.80 8.85 12.61
CA GLN A 69 1.20 9.97 13.35
C GLN A 69 2.08 10.37 14.54
N GLN A 70 2.50 9.40 15.35
CA GLN A 70 3.35 9.63 16.53
C GLN A 70 4.71 10.23 16.15
N ALA A 71 5.28 9.81 15.02
CA ALA A 71 6.52 10.35 14.49
C ALA A 71 6.34 11.71 13.77
N GLY A 72 5.12 12.21 13.60
CA GLY A 72 4.84 13.48 12.94
C GLY A 72 5.08 13.48 11.42
N VAL A 73 5.18 12.31 10.79
CA VAL A 73 5.48 12.16 9.35
C VAL A 73 4.25 11.85 8.50
N LEU A 74 3.08 11.64 9.11
CA LEU A 74 1.85 11.32 8.38
C LEU A 74 1.16 12.57 7.81
N ALA A 75 1.06 12.65 6.48
CA ALA A 75 0.24 13.66 5.82
C ALA A 75 -1.25 13.25 5.71
N ASP A 76 -1.52 11.98 5.38
CA ASP A 76 -2.87 11.41 5.32
C ASP A 76 -2.83 9.87 5.31
N ALA A 77 -3.93 9.22 5.70
CA ALA A 77 -4.11 7.77 5.67
C ALA A 77 -5.43 7.41 4.96
N LEU A 78 -5.33 6.69 3.84
CA LEU A 78 -6.44 6.46 2.92
C LEU A 78 -6.57 4.98 2.55
N ALA A 79 -7.79 4.45 2.65
CA ALA A 79 -8.13 3.10 2.19
C ALA A 79 -8.92 3.21 0.88
N LEU A 80 -8.40 2.64 -0.21
CA LEU A 80 -9.05 2.74 -1.51
C LEU A 80 -10.25 1.79 -1.59
N HIS A 81 -11.45 2.37 -1.62
CA HIS A 81 -12.69 1.65 -1.78
C HIS A 81 -13.11 1.62 -3.26
N ARG A 82 -13.32 0.40 -3.77
CA ARG A 82 -13.83 0.12 -5.12
C ARG A 82 -14.92 -0.94 -5.03
N PRO A 83 -15.89 -0.98 -5.96
CA PRO A 83 -16.87 -2.07 -6.00
C PRO A 83 -16.16 -3.43 -6.09
N ARG A 84 -16.40 -4.30 -5.11
CA ARG A 84 -15.76 -5.63 -5.02
C ARG A 84 -15.89 -6.49 -6.26
N THR A 85 -17.00 -6.40 -7.00
CA THR A 85 -17.20 -7.11 -8.27
C THR A 85 -16.22 -6.64 -9.35
N VAL A 86 -15.98 -5.33 -9.43
CA VAL A 86 -14.99 -4.74 -10.35
C VAL A 86 -13.57 -5.14 -9.95
N THR A 87 -13.25 -5.12 -8.65
CA THR A 87 -11.95 -5.58 -8.15
C THR A 87 -11.71 -7.06 -8.47
N PHE A 88 -12.70 -7.91 -8.23
CA PHE A 88 -12.65 -9.34 -8.57
C PHE A 88 -12.43 -9.56 -10.07
N ALA A 89 -13.24 -8.94 -10.93
CA ALA A 89 -13.14 -9.11 -12.38
C ALA A 89 -11.76 -8.67 -12.91
N ARG A 90 -11.26 -7.51 -12.48
CA ARG A 90 -9.92 -7.03 -12.88
C ARG A 90 -8.80 -7.97 -12.42
N ARG A 91 -8.88 -8.48 -11.19
CA ARG A 91 -7.90 -9.45 -10.66
C ARG A 91 -7.93 -10.74 -11.45
N LEU A 92 -9.13 -11.28 -11.72
CA LEU A 92 -9.29 -12.52 -12.48
C LEU A 92 -8.75 -12.39 -13.91
N VAL A 93 -9.10 -11.31 -14.62
CA VAL A 93 -8.62 -11.07 -15.99
C VAL A 93 -7.09 -10.97 -16.03
N ARG A 94 -6.50 -10.16 -15.14
CA ARG A 94 -5.04 -10.01 -15.05
C ARG A 94 -4.37 -11.35 -14.75
N ASP A 95 -4.82 -12.05 -13.71
CA ASP A 95 -4.16 -13.27 -13.24
C ASP A 95 -4.29 -14.43 -14.26
N LEU A 96 -5.37 -14.46 -15.05
CA LEU A 96 -5.53 -15.38 -16.19
C LEU A 96 -4.62 -15.02 -17.36
N ALA A 97 -4.55 -13.75 -17.74
CA ALA A 97 -3.67 -13.29 -18.82
C ALA A 97 -2.19 -13.58 -18.51
N GLU A 98 -1.80 -13.40 -17.25
CA GLU A 98 -0.44 -13.68 -16.77
C GLU A 98 -0.21 -15.15 -16.40
N HIS A 99 -1.18 -16.05 -16.62
CA HIS A 99 -1.09 -17.49 -16.31
C HIS A 99 -0.57 -17.81 -14.90
N ARG A 100 -0.88 -16.96 -13.92
CA ARG A 100 -0.25 -17.03 -12.58
C ARG A 100 -0.56 -18.32 -11.85
N LYS A 101 -1.77 -18.87 -12.02
CA LYS A 101 -2.27 -20.10 -11.37
C LYS A 101 -3.36 -20.76 -12.24
N PRO A 102 -3.68 -22.04 -12.00
CA PRO A 102 -4.81 -22.70 -12.68
C PRO A 102 -6.12 -21.91 -12.52
N PRO A 103 -6.98 -21.82 -13.55
CA PRO A 103 -8.19 -20.98 -13.54
C PRO A 103 -9.11 -21.22 -12.33
N MET A 104 -9.34 -22.48 -11.96
CA MET A 104 -10.18 -22.84 -10.80
C MET A 104 -9.62 -22.33 -9.47
N VAL A 105 -8.29 -22.25 -9.32
CA VAL A 105 -7.64 -21.69 -8.14
C VAL A 105 -7.87 -20.18 -8.07
N LEU A 106 -7.78 -19.49 -9.21
CA LEU A 106 -8.02 -18.05 -9.31
C LEU A 106 -9.47 -17.70 -8.97
N VAL A 107 -10.45 -18.44 -9.50
CA VAL A 107 -11.87 -18.24 -9.21
C VAL A 107 -12.16 -18.46 -7.73
N ARG A 108 -11.71 -19.58 -7.14
CA ARG A 108 -11.91 -19.87 -5.70
C ARG A 108 -11.31 -18.79 -4.81
N ARG A 109 -10.05 -18.39 -5.09
CA ARG A 109 -9.39 -17.31 -4.35
C ARG A 109 -10.12 -15.98 -4.50
N GLY A 110 -10.52 -15.64 -5.72
CA GLY A 110 -11.22 -14.39 -5.97
C GLY A 110 -12.58 -14.32 -5.29
N LEU A 111 -13.33 -15.44 -5.23
CA LEU A 111 -14.59 -15.51 -4.48
C LEU A 111 -14.39 -15.32 -2.98
N ARG A 112 -13.31 -15.89 -2.42
CA ARG A 112 -12.91 -15.66 -1.02
C ARG A 112 -12.66 -14.16 -0.76
N LEU A 113 -11.80 -13.55 -1.57
CA LEU A 113 -11.45 -12.13 -1.45
C LEU A 113 -12.66 -11.21 -1.67
N TRP A 114 -13.60 -11.60 -2.52
CA TRP A 114 -14.84 -10.86 -2.74
C TRP A 114 -15.75 -10.86 -1.50
N ARG A 115 -15.77 -11.96 -0.74
CA ARG A 115 -16.52 -12.07 0.53
C ARG A 115 -15.83 -11.29 1.65
N GLU A 116 -14.51 -11.31 1.69
CA GLU A 116 -13.67 -10.65 2.70
C GLU A 116 -13.50 -9.14 2.45
N ASP A 117 -13.85 -8.61 1.27
CA ASP A 117 -13.62 -7.21 0.89
C ASP A 117 -14.09 -6.19 1.95
N ALA A 118 -15.27 -6.41 2.53
CA ALA A 118 -15.84 -5.51 3.54
C ALA A 118 -15.07 -5.58 4.88
N SER A 119 -14.65 -6.77 5.32
CA SER A 119 -13.89 -6.91 6.57
C SER A 119 -12.47 -6.38 6.42
N VAL A 120 -11.85 -6.56 5.25
CA VAL A 120 -10.55 -5.96 4.92
C VAL A 120 -10.64 -4.45 4.98
N LEU A 121 -11.63 -3.84 4.31
CA LEU A 121 -11.81 -2.39 4.37
C LEU A 121 -12.09 -1.91 5.80
N GLY A 122 -12.96 -2.60 6.54
CA GLY A 122 -13.25 -2.31 7.94
C GLY A 122 -11.99 -2.28 8.80
N ARG A 123 -11.14 -3.30 8.66
CA ARG A 123 -9.85 -3.37 9.37
C ARG A 123 -8.91 -2.21 9.04
N GLN A 124 -8.80 -1.84 7.76
CA GLN A 124 -7.98 -0.68 7.36
C GLN A 124 -8.52 0.60 8.01
N CYS A 125 -9.84 0.74 8.11
CA CYS A 125 -10.48 1.88 8.77
C CYS A 125 -10.25 1.90 10.28
N GLU A 126 -10.36 0.75 10.96
CA GLU A 126 -10.05 0.61 12.40
C GLU A 126 -8.60 1.01 12.72
N LEU A 127 -7.68 0.73 11.80
CA LEU A 127 -6.27 1.12 11.90
C LEU A 127 -6.01 2.59 11.56
N GLY A 128 -7.05 3.37 11.23
CA GLY A 128 -6.98 4.82 11.07
C GLY A 128 -7.01 5.31 9.62
N CYS A 129 -7.16 4.44 8.62
CA CYS A 129 -7.38 4.88 7.24
C CYS A 129 -8.80 5.39 7.03
N ARG A 130 -8.97 6.37 6.14
CA ARG A 130 -10.31 6.81 5.70
C ARG A 130 -10.66 6.17 4.36
N PRO A 131 -11.86 5.59 4.19
CA PRO A 131 -12.26 5.01 2.92
C PRO A 131 -12.43 6.12 1.87
N THR A 132 -11.91 5.90 0.67
CA THR A 132 -11.92 6.90 -0.40
C THR A 132 -12.02 6.27 -1.79
N THR A 133 -12.50 7.03 -2.77
CA THR A 133 -12.46 6.61 -4.18
C THR A 133 -11.13 7.04 -4.83
N ALA A 134 -10.79 6.47 -5.97
CA ALA A 134 -9.58 6.85 -6.70
C ALA A 134 -9.56 8.35 -7.07
N ALA A 135 -10.70 8.88 -7.52
CA ALA A 135 -10.83 10.30 -7.87
C ALA A 135 -10.66 11.21 -6.63
N ALA A 136 -11.25 10.83 -5.49
CA ALA A 136 -11.12 11.59 -4.25
C ALA A 136 -9.69 11.54 -3.70
N LEU A 137 -9.01 10.39 -3.78
CA LEU A 137 -7.60 10.24 -3.43
C LEU A 137 -6.72 11.16 -4.29
N GLN A 138 -6.89 11.16 -5.61
CA GLN A 138 -6.13 12.02 -6.52
C GLN A 138 -6.33 13.50 -6.18
N ARG A 139 -7.58 13.92 -5.93
CA ARG A 139 -7.88 15.28 -5.49
C ARG A 139 -7.19 15.62 -4.17
N ARG A 140 -7.24 14.71 -3.19
CA ARG A 140 -6.61 14.91 -1.89
C ARG A 140 -5.08 15.02 -2.00
N ALA A 141 -4.45 14.16 -2.78
CA ALA A 141 -3.01 14.19 -3.04
C ALA A 141 -2.59 15.54 -3.66
N ARG A 142 -3.32 16.04 -4.66
CA ARG A 142 -3.06 17.36 -5.26
C ARG A 142 -3.12 18.49 -4.23
N LEU A 143 -4.15 18.50 -3.38
CA LEU A 143 -4.31 19.50 -2.33
C LEU A 143 -3.15 19.45 -1.31
N LEU A 144 -2.73 18.25 -0.91
CA LEU A 144 -1.61 18.07 0.02
C LEU A 144 -0.29 18.55 -0.59
N VAL A 145 -0.03 18.22 -1.86
CA VAL A 145 1.17 18.71 -2.57
C VAL A 145 1.15 20.24 -2.65
N THR A 146 0.03 20.85 -3.04
CA THR A 146 -0.08 22.33 -3.07
C THR A 146 0.15 22.96 -1.70
N ALA A 147 -0.38 22.36 -0.63
CA ALA A 147 -0.18 22.87 0.73
C ALA A 147 1.28 22.73 1.18
N ALA A 148 1.92 21.60 0.88
CA ALA A 148 3.30 21.34 1.25
C ALA A 148 4.29 22.26 0.50
N SER A 149 4.05 22.54 -0.79
CA SER A 149 4.85 23.47 -1.58
C SER A 149 4.73 24.94 -1.16
N ARG A 150 3.70 25.30 -0.38
CA ARG A 150 3.49 26.68 0.11
C ARG A 150 4.15 26.94 1.47
N LYS A 151 4.52 25.90 2.21
CA LYS A 151 5.17 26.06 3.51
C LYS A 151 6.60 26.55 3.23
N PRO A 152 6.98 27.79 3.60
CA PRO A 152 8.38 28.19 3.50
C PRO A 152 9.17 27.36 4.52
N VAL A 153 10.37 26.95 4.13
CA VAL A 153 11.38 26.37 5.03
C VAL A 153 11.67 27.35 6.16
#